data_AF-A0A8W8LSW5-F1
#
_entry.id   AF-A0A8W8LSW5-F1
#
_cell.length_a   1.000
_cell.length_b   1.000
_cell.length_c   1.000
_cell.angle_alpha   90.00
_cell.angle_beta   90.00
_cell.angle_gamma   90.00
#
_symmetry.space_group_name_H-M   'P 1'
#
loop_
_entity.id
_entity.type
_entity.pdbx_description
1 polymer ?
#
loop_
_entity_poly.entity_id
_entity_poly.type
_entity_poly.pdbx_seq_one_letter_code
_entity_poly.pdbx_strand_id
1 'polypeptide(L)'
;MDLRNFSKSGELNPWSDADSALSPLLNVLNIVEKLGYVQKTKDDKIKSSSPSIALIALLKETSKIQRELHQVDLDIQRRMQDKETSDITHLAVREKRIKDIQSLNGHMQSIIDSKSQLKTRLQQPFVGDFVRIEAQYHRYAAELFPQIAPILADLTTHLENIAWVKSLSFSDGKMDSLLSDLNNTLAGLQTTFQLLCQMRNNMAQFHHIDIKS
;
A
#
# COMPACT_ATOMS: atom_id res chain seq x y z
N MET A 1 73.53 10.37 -16.26
CA MET A 1 73.17 8.95 -16.29
C MET A 1 74.16 8.23 -15.42
N ASP A 2 73.73 7.80 -14.23
CA ASP A 2 74.53 7.06 -13.27
C ASP A 2 74.81 5.65 -13.78
N LEU A 3 76.08 5.35 -14.08
CA LEU A 3 76.54 4.05 -14.60
C LEU A 3 76.75 2.99 -13.49
N ARG A 4 76.16 3.16 -12.30
CA ARG A 4 76.27 2.19 -11.19
C ARG A 4 75.22 1.07 -11.21
N ASN A 5 74.33 1.04 -12.19
CA ASN A 5 73.23 0.06 -12.24
C ASN A 5 73.48 -1.18 -13.10
N PHE A 6 74.67 -1.34 -13.70
CA PHE A 6 75.00 -2.56 -14.46
C PHE A 6 75.70 -3.65 -13.63
N SER A 7 75.85 -3.48 -12.31
CA SER A 7 76.44 -4.52 -11.44
C SER A 7 75.40 -5.48 -10.84
N LYS A 8 74.19 -5.58 -11.39
CA LYS A 8 73.26 -6.65 -11.02
C LYS A 8 73.46 -7.82 -11.98
N SER A 9 74.28 -8.77 -11.54
CA SER A 9 74.32 -10.13 -12.04
C SER A 9 72.91 -10.71 -12.05
N GLY A 10 72.38 -10.97 -13.25
CA GLY A 10 71.08 -11.61 -13.44
C GLY A 10 70.31 -11.02 -14.61
N GLU A 11 70.80 -11.27 -15.83
CA GLU A 11 70.03 -11.52 -17.07
C GLU A 11 71.04 -11.59 -18.22
N LEU A 12 71.71 -12.74 -18.32
CA LEU A 12 72.52 -13.11 -19.47
C LEU A 12 71.61 -13.36 -20.67
N ASN A 13 71.93 -12.73 -21.80
CA ASN A 13 71.30 -13.03 -23.09
C ASN A 13 71.79 -14.42 -23.57
N PRO A 14 70.90 -15.42 -23.75
CA PRO A 14 71.30 -16.80 -24.02
C PRO A 14 71.79 -17.07 -25.46
N TRP A 15 72.01 -16.04 -26.30
CA TRP A 15 72.38 -16.18 -27.71
C TRP A 15 73.58 -15.33 -28.17
N SER A 16 74.47 -14.88 -27.28
CA SER A 16 75.65 -14.11 -27.68
C SER A 16 76.97 -14.84 -27.39
N ASP A 17 77.44 -15.65 -28.33
CA ASP A 17 78.84 -16.11 -28.41
C ASP A 17 79.82 -14.97 -28.81
N ALA A 18 79.33 -13.74 -28.96
CA ALA A 18 80.10 -12.57 -29.37
C ALA A 18 80.94 -11.93 -28.22
N ASP A 19 80.77 -12.38 -26.97
CA ASP A 19 81.34 -11.70 -25.80
C ASP A 19 82.87 -11.88 -25.65
N SER A 20 83.45 -12.92 -26.26
CA SER A 20 84.90 -13.09 -26.29
C SER A 20 85.60 -12.15 -27.27
N ALA A 21 84.93 -11.75 -28.36
CA ALA A 21 85.50 -10.88 -29.39
C ALA A 21 85.36 -9.38 -29.05
N LEU A 22 84.37 -9.03 -28.22
CA LEU A 22 84.06 -7.66 -27.83
C LEU A 22 84.81 -7.19 -26.57
N SER A 23 85.28 -8.13 -25.73
CA SER A 23 86.05 -7.83 -24.51
C SER A 23 87.29 -6.94 -24.74
N PRO A 24 88.13 -7.16 -25.77
CA PRO A 24 89.28 -6.29 -26.05
C PRO A 24 88.87 -4.88 -26.45
N LEU A 25 87.79 -4.76 -27.24
CA LEU A 25 87.25 -3.49 -27.72
C LEU A 25 86.63 -2.67 -26.58
N LEU A 26 85.95 -3.35 -25.65
CA LEU A 26 85.40 -2.75 -24.43
C LEU A 26 86.51 -2.20 -23.53
N ASN A 27 87.63 -2.90 -23.44
CA ASN A 27 88.78 -2.45 -22.65
C ASN A 27 89.45 -1.22 -23.28
N VAL A 28 89.55 -1.18 -24.62
CA VAL A 28 90.02 0.01 -25.36
C VAL A 28 89.07 1.19 -25.14
N LEU A 29 87.76 0.98 -25.18
CA LEU A 29 86.77 2.02 -24.91
C LEU A 29 86.86 2.56 -23.48
N ASN A 30 87.05 1.69 -22.49
CA ASN A 30 87.25 2.08 -21.09
C ASN A 30 88.56 2.87 -20.89
N ILE A 31 89.62 2.51 -21.62
CA ILE A 31 90.88 3.26 -21.60
C ILE A 31 90.69 4.64 -22.25
N VAL A 32 89.97 4.73 -23.38
CA VAL A 32 89.65 5.99 -24.06
C VAL A 32 88.75 6.89 -23.20
N GLU A 33 87.83 6.31 -22.43
CA GLU A 33 87.01 7.02 -21.44
C GLU A 33 87.87 7.56 -20.29
N LYS A 34 88.78 6.75 -19.74
CA LYS A 34 89.71 7.18 -18.67
C LYS A 34 90.72 8.24 -19.11
N LEU A 35 91.12 8.25 -20.39
CA LEU A 35 92.00 9.30 -20.95
C LEU A 35 91.25 10.60 -21.28
N GLY A 36 89.93 10.67 -21.08
CA GLY A 36 89.17 11.92 -21.25
C GLY A 36 88.99 12.37 -22.71
N TYR A 37 89.33 11.54 -23.69
CA TYR A 37 89.10 11.82 -25.12
C TYR A 37 87.64 11.64 -25.55
N VAL A 38 86.76 11.15 -24.66
CA VAL A 38 85.31 11.23 -24.86
C VAL A 38 84.84 12.64 -24.53
N GLN A 39 85.19 13.55 -25.42
CA GLN A 39 84.59 14.86 -25.46
C GLN A 39 83.10 14.63 -25.78
N LYS A 40 82.20 15.06 -24.88
CA LYS A 40 80.75 15.20 -25.15
C LYS A 40 80.55 16.23 -26.26
N THR A 41 80.98 15.94 -27.46
CA THR A 41 80.81 16.79 -28.62
C THR A 41 79.44 16.52 -29.20
N LYS A 42 78.54 17.48 -28.93
CA LYS A 42 77.48 17.95 -29.84
C LYS A 42 76.14 17.22 -29.91
N ASP A 43 75.72 16.47 -28.89
CA ASP A 43 74.31 16.05 -28.81
C ASP A 43 73.39 17.04 -28.06
N ASP A 44 73.95 17.91 -27.22
CA ASP A 44 73.13 18.91 -26.51
C ASP A 44 72.78 20.16 -27.34
N LYS A 45 73.44 20.37 -28.49
CA LYS A 45 73.25 21.57 -29.33
C LYS A 45 72.35 21.34 -30.57
N ILE A 46 71.78 20.15 -30.75
CA ILE A 46 70.71 19.88 -31.74
C ILE A 46 69.32 20.13 -31.13
N LYS A 47 69.26 20.62 -29.88
CA LYS A 47 68.01 21.04 -29.22
C LYS A 47 67.44 22.37 -29.75
N SER A 48 68.13 23.08 -30.65
CA SER A 48 67.56 24.23 -31.36
C SER A 48 66.89 23.79 -32.68
N SER A 49 65.61 23.41 -32.57
CA SER A 49 64.58 23.46 -33.62
C SER A 49 64.97 22.96 -35.02
N SER A 50 65.13 21.65 -35.18
CA SER A 50 64.81 21.03 -36.48
C SER A 50 63.30 20.74 -36.50
N PRO A 51 62.56 21.11 -37.57
CA PRO A 51 61.12 20.84 -37.68
C PRO A 51 60.74 19.37 -37.46
N SER A 52 61.64 18.44 -37.79
CA SER A 52 61.47 17.01 -37.58
C SER A 52 61.47 16.59 -36.11
N ILE A 53 62.32 17.15 -35.25
CA ILE A 53 62.34 16.82 -33.81
C ILE A 53 61.09 17.36 -33.11
N ALA A 54 60.64 18.57 -33.47
CA ALA A 54 59.37 19.12 -32.96
C ALA A 54 58.16 18.27 -33.38
N LEU A 55 58.14 17.79 -34.63
CA LEU A 55 57.12 16.87 -35.12
C LEU A 55 57.14 15.53 -34.37
N ILE A 56 58.31 14.95 -34.12
CA ILE A 56 58.43 13.70 -33.35
C ILE A 56 57.96 13.89 -31.90
N ALA A 57 58.25 15.04 -31.28
CA ALA A 57 57.76 15.34 -29.93
C ALA A 57 56.23 15.45 -29.89
N LEU A 58 55.62 16.13 -30.87
CA LEU A 58 54.17 16.26 -31.00
C LEU A 58 53.50 14.91 -31.29
N LEU A 59 54.10 14.08 -32.15
CA LEU A 59 53.62 12.71 -32.41
C LEU A 59 53.69 11.84 -31.16
N LYS A 60 54.75 11.98 -30.35
CA LYS A 60 54.89 11.25 -29.09
C LYS A 60 53.86 11.68 -28.06
N GLU A 61 53.58 12.98 -27.98
CA GLU A 61 52.53 13.53 -27.11
C GLU A 61 51.14 13.07 -27.57
N THR A 62 50.85 13.15 -28.87
CA THR A 62 49.59 12.68 -29.46
C THR A 62 49.40 11.18 -29.22
N SER A 63 50.45 10.37 -29.41
CA SER A 63 50.43 8.93 -29.13
C SER A 63 50.22 8.64 -27.64
N LYS A 64 50.75 9.48 -26.74
CA LYS A 64 50.51 9.36 -25.30
C LYS A 64 49.03 9.61 -24.97
N ILE A 65 48.46 10.70 -25.48
CA ILE A 65 47.04 11.03 -25.29
C ILE A 65 46.15 9.95 -25.89
N GLN A 66 46.48 9.43 -27.07
CA GLN A 66 45.74 8.32 -27.69
C GLN A 66 45.75 7.04 -26.84
N ARG A 67 46.88 6.71 -26.21
CA ARG A 67 46.96 5.57 -25.29
C ARG A 67 46.13 5.78 -24.03
N GLU A 68 46.18 6.98 -23.45
CA GLU A 68 45.37 7.33 -22.28
C GLU A 68 43.87 7.28 -22.62
N LEU A 69 43.47 7.81 -23.79
CA LEU A 69 42.10 7.74 -24.27
C LEU A 69 41.64 6.30 -24.47
N HIS A 70 42.46 5.46 -25.11
CA HIS A 70 42.12 4.05 -25.31
C HIS A 70 42.02 3.29 -23.98
N GLN A 71 42.87 3.60 -23.01
CA GLN A 71 42.77 3.01 -21.67
C GLN A 71 41.45 3.37 -20.98
N VAL A 72 41.03 4.64 -21.07
CA VAL A 72 39.74 5.09 -20.52
C VAL A 72 38.58 4.40 -21.24
N ASP A 73 38.64 4.28 -22.57
CA ASP A 73 37.61 3.61 -23.37
C ASP A 73 37.44 2.13 -22.97
N LEU A 74 38.56 1.41 -22.79
CA LEU A 74 38.55 0.03 -22.29
C LEU A 74 37.95 -0.07 -20.89
N ASP A 75 38.25 0.87 -20.00
CA ASP A 75 37.67 0.88 -18.66
C ASP A 75 36.16 1.17 -18.67
N ILE A 76 35.69 2.03 -19.59
CA ILE A 76 34.26 2.27 -19.81
C ILE A 76 33.60 0.99 -20.30
N GLN A 77 34.16 0.34 -21.32
CA GLN A 77 33.62 -0.90 -21.88
C GLN A 77 33.57 -2.02 -20.83
N ARG A 78 34.62 -2.16 -20.01
CA ARG A 78 34.65 -3.11 -18.90
C ARG A 78 33.54 -2.84 -17.88
N ARG A 79 33.33 -1.58 -17.50
CA ARG A 79 32.27 -1.20 -16.56
C ARG A 79 30.87 -1.40 -17.13
N MET A 80 30.68 -1.14 -18.42
CA MET A 80 29.42 -1.42 -19.10
C MET A 80 29.12 -2.93 -19.09
N GLN A 81 30.09 -3.76 -19.45
CA GLN A 81 29.93 -5.21 -19.44
C GLN A 81 29.69 -5.75 -18.03
N ASP A 82 30.41 -5.23 -17.02
CA ASP A 82 30.17 -5.59 -15.61
C ASP A 82 28.75 -5.21 -15.19
N LYS A 83 28.26 -4.02 -15.57
CA LYS A 83 26.89 -3.60 -15.27
C LYS A 83 25.84 -4.51 -15.93
N GLU A 84 26.01 -4.86 -17.20
CA GLU A 84 25.08 -5.74 -17.93
C GLU A 84 25.07 -7.17 -17.38
N THR A 85 26.25 -7.64 -16.95
CA THR A 85 26.40 -8.99 -16.37
C THR A 85 26.26 -8.99 -14.84
N SER A 86 26.01 -7.83 -14.23
CA SER A 86 26.11 -7.65 -12.78
C SER A 86 25.11 -8.54 -12.04
N ASP A 87 23.90 -8.63 -12.57
CA ASP A 87 22.81 -9.40 -11.99
C ASP A 87 23.11 -10.91 -11.91
N ILE A 88 24.00 -11.43 -12.77
CA ILE A 88 24.35 -12.85 -12.85
C ILE A 88 25.78 -13.17 -12.40
N THR A 89 26.67 -12.18 -12.33
CA THR A 89 28.07 -12.37 -11.91
C THR A 89 28.24 -12.08 -10.42
N HIS A 90 27.63 -11.00 -9.90
CA HIS A 90 27.76 -10.65 -8.50
C HIS A 90 26.96 -11.59 -7.62
N LEU A 91 27.64 -12.31 -6.73
CA LEU A 91 27.04 -13.28 -5.83
C LEU A 91 25.98 -12.65 -4.92
N ALA A 92 26.26 -11.46 -4.38
CA ALA A 92 25.32 -10.75 -3.50
C ALA A 92 23.99 -10.40 -4.17
N VAL A 93 24.03 -10.01 -5.46
CA VAL A 93 22.80 -9.72 -6.23
C VAL A 93 22.01 -11.01 -6.46
N ARG A 94 22.70 -12.09 -6.83
CA ARG A 94 22.08 -13.41 -7.01
C ARG A 94 21.45 -13.94 -5.74
N GLU A 95 22.14 -13.88 -4.61
CA GLU A 95 21.63 -14.32 -3.31
C GLU A 95 20.39 -13.51 -2.89
N LYS A 96 20.42 -12.19 -3.10
CA LYS A 96 19.25 -11.34 -2.86
C LYS A 96 18.06 -11.76 -3.72
N ARG A 97 18.26 -11.98 -5.03
CA ARG A 97 17.21 -12.45 -5.94
C ARG A 97 16.65 -13.81 -5.53
N ILE A 98 17.50 -14.75 -5.13
CA ILE A 98 17.08 -16.06 -4.62
C ILE A 98 16.21 -15.89 -3.37
N LYS A 99 16.65 -15.07 -2.42
CA LYS A 99 15.89 -14.79 -1.20
C LYS A 99 14.53 -14.16 -1.49
N ASP A 100 14.47 -13.21 -2.42
CA ASP A 100 13.24 -12.55 -2.83
C ASP A 100 12.27 -13.56 -3.49
N ILE A 101 12.78 -14.42 -4.38
CA ILE A 101 11.98 -15.48 -5.03
C ILE A 101 11.50 -16.51 -4.01
N GLN A 102 12.34 -16.94 -3.07
CA GLN A 102 11.98 -17.87 -2.00
C GLN A 102 10.90 -17.28 -1.09
N SER A 103 11.02 -15.99 -0.73
CA SER A 103 10.01 -15.27 0.04
C SER A 103 8.67 -15.22 -0.70
N LEU A 104 8.68 -14.86 -1.98
CA LEU A 104 7.49 -14.85 -2.83
C LEU A 104 6.85 -16.24 -2.92
N ASN A 105 7.66 -17.28 -3.11
CA ASN A 105 7.18 -18.65 -3.17
C ASN A 105 6.54 -19.08 -1.83
N GLY A 106 7.14 -18.69 -0.69
CA GLY A 106 6.56 -18.92 0.63
C GLY A 106 5.21 -18.23 0.82
N HIS A 107 5.07 -16.98 0.36
CA HIS A 107 3.78 -16.27 0.37
C HIS A 107 2.74 -16.96 -0.50
N MET A 108 3.11 -17.39 -1.72
CA MET A 108 2.19 -18.10 -2.61
C MET A 108 1.73 -19.43 -2.01
N GLN A 109 2.64 -20.19 -1.39
CA GLN A 109 2.30 -21.43 -0.70
C GLN A 109 1.31 -21.20 0.44
N SER A 110 1.55 -20.17 1.26
CA SER A 110 0.63 -19.78 2.34
C SER A 110 -0.77 -19.43 1.84
N ILE A 111 -0.87 -18.73 0.70
CA ILE A 111 -2.16 -18.42 0.06
C ILE A 111 -2.87 -19.69 -0.42
N ILE A 112 -2.13 -20.64 -1.01
CA ILE A 112 -2.69 -21.92 -1.48
C ILE A 112 -3.25 -22.72 -0.29
N ASP A 113 -2.48 -22.80 0.79
CA ASP A 113 -2.90 -23.50 2.01
C ASP A 113 -4.13 -22.82 2.62
N SER A 114 -4.12 -21.49 2.73
CA SER A 114 -5.25 -20.69 3.22
C SER A 114 -6.50 -20.86 2.36
N LYS A 115 -6.36 -20.96 1.03
CA LYS A 115 -7.48 -21.23 0.11
C LYS A 115 -8.12 -22.59 0.39
N SER A 116 -7.32 -23.61 0.66
CA SER A 116 -7.83 -24.95 1.00
C SER A 116 -8.61 -24.94 2.33
N GLN A 117 -8.09 -24.22 3.33
CA GLN A 117 -8.76 -24.02 4.62
C GLN A 117 -10.06 -23.24 4.46
N LEU A 118 -10.03 -22.13 3.70
CA LEU A 118 -11.20 -21.31 3.43
C LEU A 118 -12.28 -22.10 2.68
N LYS A 119 -11.90 -22.89 1.68
CA LYS A 119 -12.83 -23.78 0.98
C LYS A 119 -13.49 -24.76 1.95
N THR A 120 -12.70 -25.37 2.83
CA THR A 120 -13.22 -26.30 3.84
C THR A 120 -14.21 -25.61 4.79
N ARG A 121 -13.88 -24.40 5.26
CA ARG A 121 -14.78 -23.62 6.12
C ARG A 121 -16.07 -23.19 5.43
N LEU A 122 -16.01 -22.85 4.14
CA LEU A 122 -17.20 -22.50 3.35
C LEU A 122 -18.06 -23.73 3.01
N GLN A 123 -17.44 -24.90 2.83
CA GLN A 123 -18.13 -26.16 2.57
C GLN A 123 -18.73 -26.77 3.83
N GLN A 124 -18.18 -26.47 5.01
CA GLN A 124 -18.80 -26.87 6.27
C GLN A 124 -20.17 -26.18 6.37
N PRO A 125 -21.27 -26.94 6.38
CA PRO A 125 -22.59 -26.35 6.63
C PRO A 125 -22.52 -25.73 8.02
N PHE A 126 -22.68 -24.41 8.09
CA PHE A 126 -22.74 -23.70 9.35
C PHE A 126 -23.96 -24.22 10.12
N VAL A 127 -23.74 -25.09 11.11
CA VAL A 127 -24.79 -25.77 11.89
C VAL A 127 -25.24 -24.85 13.03
N GLY A 128 -25.82 -23.71 12.68
CA GLY A 128 -26.68 -22.98 13.62
C GLY A 128 -28.14 -23.30 13.35
N ASP A 129 -29.03 -22.98 14.30
CA ASP A 129 -30.49 -23.07 14.16
C ASP A 129 -31.05 -21.98 13.22
N PHE A 130 -30.44 -21.83 12.04
CA PHE A 130 -30.84 -20.86 11.04
C PHE A 130 -31.66 -21.56 9.96
N VAL A 131 -32.69 -20.86 9.48
CA VAL A 131 -33.49 -21.29 8.34
C VAL A 131 -32.56 -21.50 7.14
N ARG A 132 -32.50 -22.74 6.64
CA ARG A 132 -31.73 -23.06 5.43
C ARG A 132 -32.45 -22.49 4.22
N ILE A 133 -31.90 -21.43 3.64
CA ILE A 133 -32.41 -20.81 2.43
C ILE A 133 -31.45 -21.15 1.29
N GLU A 134 -31.95 -21.61 0.15
CA GLU A 134 -31.11 -21.81 -1.04
C GLU A 134 -30.60 -20.45 -1.56
N ALA A 135 -29.40 -20.44 -2.13
CA ALA A 135 -28.73 -19.20 -2.55
C ALA A 135 -29.57 -18.35 -3.51
N GLN A 136 -30.39 -18.98 -4.36
CA GLN A 136 -31.29 -18.31 -5.29
C GLN A 136 -32.37 -17.47 -4.59
N TYR A 137 -32.72 -17.80 -3.35
CA TYR A 137 -33.78 -17.12 -2.58
C TYR A 137 -33.26 -16.16 -1.51
N HIS A 138 -31.93 -16.05 -1.34
CA HIS A 138 -31.32 -15.16 -0.34
C HIS A 138 -31.69 -13.70 -0.54
N ARG A 139 -31.78 -13.24 -1.79
CA ARG A 139 -32.18 -11.86 -2.11
C ARG A 139 -33.58 -11.54 -1.59
N TYR A 140 -34.54 -12.40 -1.89
CA TYR A 140 -35.93 -12.20 -1.45
C TYR A 140 -36.05 -12.27 0.07
N ALA A 141 -35.32 -13.17 0.71
CA ALA A 141 -35.29 -13.27 2.16
C ALA A 141 -34.70 -12.00 2.82
N ALA A 142 -33.61 -11.45 2.26
CA ALA A 142 -33.00 -10.22 2.75
C ALA A 142 -33.91 -9.00 2.60
N GLU A 143 -34.76 -8.96 1.57
CA GLU A 143 -35.75 -7.90 1.37
C GLU A 143 -36.98 -8.07 2.29
N LEU A 144 -37.40 -9.32 2.55
CA LEU A 144 -38.62 -9.65 3.29
C LEU A 144 -38.46 -9.62 4.82
N PHE A 145 -37.34 -10.13 5.35
CA PHE A 145 -37.15 -10.19 6.82
C PHE A 145 -37.17 -8.82 7.52
N PRO A 146 -36.56 -7.75 6.99
CA PRO A 146 -36.66 -6.41 7.57
C PRO A 146 -38.09 -5.87 7.61
N GLN A 147 -38.94 -6.28 6.66
CA GLN A 147 -40.35 -5.86 6.61
C GLN A 147 -41.21 -6.63 7.61
N ILE A 148 -40.92 -7.91 7.85
CA ILE A 148 -41.67 -8.75 8.79
C ILE A 148 -41.27 -8.48 10.24
N ALA A 149 -40.00 -8.14 10.50
CA ALA A 149 -39.50 -7.87 11.85
C ALA A 149 -40.36 -6.88 12.68
N PRO A 150 -40.75 -5.69 12.17
CA PRO A 150 -41.61 -4.78 12.91
C PRO A 150 -43.02 -5.34 13.11
N ILE A 151 -43.58 -6.01 12.10
CA ILE A 151 -44.90 -6.63 12.19
C ILE A 151 -44.93 -7.72 13.26
N LEU A 152 -43.86 -8.51 13.39
CA LEU A 152 -43.74 -9.54 14.42
C LEU A 152 -43.57 -8.94 15.81
N ALA A 153 -42.85 -7.81 15.93
CA ALA A 153 -42.71 -7.09 17.20
C ALA A 153 -44.06 -6.51 17.67
N ASP A 154 -44.83 -5.95 16.74
CA ASP A 154 -46.14 -5.35 17.02
C ASP A 154 -47.29 -6.37 17.06
N LEU A 155 -47.04 -7.63 16.66
CA LEU A 155 -48.05 -8.69 16.60
C LEU A 155 -48.75 -8.90 17.95
N THR A 156 -48.00 -8.86 19.05
CA THR A 156 -48.54 -9.01 20.40
C THR A 156 -49.55 -7.90 20.70
N THR A 157 -49.17 -6.65 20.43
CA THR A 157 -50.03 -5.47 20.58
C THR A 157 -51.27 -5.57 19.68
N HIS A 158 -51.12 -6.02 18.44
CA HIS A 158 -52.24 -6.25 17.53
C HIS A 158 -53.20 -7.33 18.04
N LEU A 159 -52.67 -8.43 18.59
CA LEU A 159 -53.48 -9.50 19.19
C LEU A 159 -54.20 -9.03 20.46
N GLU A 160 -53.54 -8.25 21.30
CA GLU A 160 -54.14 -7.62 22.49
C GLU A 160 -55.25 -6.65 22.10
N ASN A 161 -55.04 -5.82 21.07
CA ASN A 161 -56.06 -4.92 20.55
C ASN A 161 -57.26 -5.69 20.00
N ILE A 162 -57.05 -6.78 19.25
CA ILE A 162 -58.13 -7.63 18.74
C ILE A 162 -58.89 -8.29 19.90
N ALA A 163 -58.18 -8.79 20.92
CA ALA A 163 -58.79 -9.35 22.11
C ALA A 163 -59.60 -8.31 22.90
N TRP A 164 -59.07 -7.09 23.03
CA TRP A 164 -59.77 -5.96 23.62
C TRP A 164 -61.03 -5.61 22.83
N VAL A 165 -60.97 -5.47 21.51
CA VAL A 165 -62.15 -5.21 20.65
C VAL A 165 -63.19 -6.31 20.79
N LYS A 166 -62.77 -7.58 20.86
CA LYS A 166 -63.68 -8.70 21.09
C LYS A 166 -64.34 -8.64 22.47
N SER A 167 -63.62 -8.19 23.50
CA SER A 167 -64.17 -7.97 24.84
C SER A 167 -65.04 -6.72 24.93
N LEU A 168 -64.85 -5.76 24.02
CA LEU A 168 -65.67 -4.59 23.80
C LEU A 168 -66.91 -4.92 22.96
N SER A 169 -67.44 -6.13 23.07
CA SER A 169 -68.86 -6.32 22.81
C SER A 169 -69.60 -5.57 23.91
N PHE A 170 -69.94 -4.31 23.66
CA PHE A 170 -71.03 -3.67 24.38
C PHE A 170 -72.20 -4.62 24.24
N SER A 171 -72.55 -5.33 25.31
CA SER A 171 -73.80 -6.10 25.35
C SER A 171 -74.88 -5.12 24.94
N ASP A 172 -75.45 -5.33 23.76
CA ASP A 172 -76.20 -4.41 22.89
C ASP A 172 -77.49 -3.88 23.53
N GLY A 173 -77.35 -3.24 24.67
CA GLY A 173 -78.47 -2.86 25.54
C GLY A 173 -78.04 -2.29 26.89
N LYS A 174 -76.80 -2.51 27.35
CA LYS A 174 -76.28 -1.83 28.56
C LYS A 174 -76.00 -0.34 28.32
N MET A 175 -75.55 0.02 27.12
CA MET A 175 -75.36 1.43 26.77
C MET A 175 -76.72 2.12 26.58
N ASP A 176 -77.67 1.44 25.93
CA ASP A 176 -79.02 1.97 25.75
C ASP A 176 -79.78 2.09 27.08
N SER A 177 -79.62 1.14 28.01
CA SER A 177 -80.21 1.25 29.34
C SER A 177 -79.61 2.42 30.13
N LEU A 178 -78.29 2.61 30.05
CA LEU A 178 -77.61 3.70 30.76
C LEU A 178 -77.95 5.07 30.16
N LEU A 179 -78.12 5.15 28.84
CA LEU A 179 -78.64 6.34 28.15
C LEU A 179 -80.10 6.61 28.53
N SER A 180 -80.94 5.57 28.64
CA SER A 180 -82.33 5.71 29.05
C SER A 180 -82.45 6.21 30.49
N ASP A 181 -81.66 5.66 31.41
CA ASP A 181 -81.61 6.09 32.82
C ASP A 181 -81.13 7.54 32.95
N LEU A 182 -80.10 7.93 32.20
CA LEU A 182 -79.66 9.32 32.16
C LEU A 182 -80.76 10.25 31.63
N ASN A 183 -81.45 9.86 30.56
CA ASN A 183 -82.54 10.66 30.01
C ASN A 183 -83.71 10.79 31.00
N ASN A 184 -84.03 9.72 31.73
CA ASN A 184 -85.04 9.75 32.80
C ASN A 184 -84.64 10.69 33.95
N THR A 185 -83.37 10.66 34.38
CA THR A 185 -82.89 11.58 35.44
C THR A 185 -82.89 13.04 34.98
N LEU A 186 -82.53 13.29 33.72
CA LEU A 186 -82.59 14.63 33.11
C LEU A 186 -84.03 15.14 33.04
N ALA A 187 -84.98 14.30 32.63
CA ALA A 187 -86.39 14.64 32.61
C ALA A 187 -86.91 14.95 34.02
N GLY A 188 -86.53 14.16 35.02
CA GLY A 188 -86.85 14.42 36.43
C GLY A 188 -86.32 15.75 36.93
N LEU A 189 -85.04 16.06 36.65
CA LEU A 189 -84.45 17.36 36.97
C LEU A 189 -85.20 18.50 36.28
N GLN A 190 -85.55 18.35 35.00
CA GLN A 190 -86.29 19.35 34.27
C GLN A 190 -87.67 19.61 34.89
N THR A 191 -88.39 18.56 35.30
CA THR A 191 -89.67 18.71 36.02
C THR A 191 -89.50 19.44 37.35
N THR A 192 -88.49 19.10 38.15
CA THR A 192 -88.24 19.81 39.43
C THR A 192 -87.88 21.28 39.22
N PHE A 193 -87.10 21.58 38.18
CA PHE A 193 -86.77 22.95 37.82
C PHE A 193 -88.02 23.75 37.39
N GLN A 194 -88.91 23.15 36.62
CA GLN A 194 -90.17 23.77 36.23
C GLN A 194 -91.07 24.03 37.45
N LEU A 195 -91.15 23.08 38.40
CA LEU A 195 -91.89 23.26 39.64
C LEU A 195 -91.32 24.42 40.48
N LEU A 196 -90.01 24.51 40.62
CA LEU A 196 -89.34 25.63 41.31
C LEU A 196 -89.66 26.97 40.64
N CYS A 197 -89.64 27.02 39.31
CA CYS A 197 -89.99 28.21 38.56
C CYS A 197 -91.46 28.62 38.77
N GLN A 198 -92.39 27.65 38.83
CA GLN A 198 -93.79 27.91 39.15
C GLN A 198 -93.97 28.41 40.59
N MET A 199 -93.31 27.78 41.57
CA MET A 199 -93.32 28.23 42.97
C MET A 199 -92.83 29.66 43.11
N ARG A 200 -91.72 30.01 42.44
CA ARG A 200 -91.19 31.38 42.40
C ARG A 200 -92.21 32.36 41.80
N ASN A 201 -92.88 31.97 40.71
CA ASN A 201 -93.89 32.82 40.11
C ASN A 201 -95.09 33.02 41.05
N ASN A 202 -95.59 31.96 41.69
CA ASN A 202 -96.65 32.06 42.69
C ASN A 202 -96.26 32.96 43.87
N MET A 203 -95.02 32.86 44.37
CA MET A 203 -94.52 33.71 45.46
C MET A 203 -94.44 35.18 45.03
N ALA A 204 -94.03 35.47 43.79
CA ALA A 204 -94.07 36.82 43.23
C ALA A 204 -95.51 37.35 43.13
N GLN A 205 -96.47 36.51 42.72
CA GLN A 205 -97.89 36.89 42.68
C GLN A 205 -98.42 37.24 44.07
N PHE A 206 -98.12 36.44 45.11
CA PHE A 206 -98.50 36.76 46.49
C PHE A 206 -97.92 38.10 46.96
N HIS A 207 -96.64 38.35 46.69
CA HIS A 207 -96.01 39.62 47.05
C HIS A 207 -96.68 40.83 46.37
N HIS A 208 -97.12 40.69 45.12
CA HIS A 208 -97.85 41.76 44.42
C HIS A 208 -99.29 41.95 44.90
N ILE A 209 -99.92 40.94 45.51
CA ILE A 209 -101.25 41.04 46.12
C ILE A 209 -101.16 41.76 47.48
N ASP A 210 -100.14 41.45 48.29
CA ASP A 210 -99.91 42.09 49.59
C ASP A 210 -99.57 43.59 49.47
N ILE A 211 -99.04 44.04 48.32
CA ILE A 211 -98.72 45.46 48.06
C ILE A 211 -99.97 46.26 47.59
N LYS A 212 -101.06 45.58 47.23
CA LYS A 212 -102.28 46.20 46.67
C LYS A 212 -103.51 46.19 47.60
N SER A 213 -103.42 45.59 48.79
CA SER A 213 -104.44 45.70 49.85
C SER A 213 -104.06 46.75 50.88
#